data_AF-A0A7Y3GQ19-F1
#
_entry.id   AF-A0A7Y3GQ19-F1
#
_cell.length_a   1.000
_cell.length_b   1.000
_cell.length_c   1.000
_cell.angle_alpha   90.00
_cell.angle_beta   90.00
_cell.angle_gamma   90.00
#
_symmetry.space_group_name_H-M   'P 1'
#
loop_
_entity.id
_entity.type
_entity.pdbx_description
1 polymer ?
#
loop_
_entity_poly.entity_id
_entity_poly.type
_entity_poly.pdbx_seq_one_letter_code
_entity_poly.pdbx_strand_id
1 'polypeptide(L)'
;IRVEAENIQNGIKKHCNSSYFTMVAVNDNGKTIAVPGLKITSKMDAKRFIKAIKRRESEIKKDKVLGEIYKNVDEHLELLQDYRVEISFK
;
A
#
# COMPACT_ATOMS: atom_id res chain seq x y z
N ILE A 1 -9.18 -6.05 -2.55
CA ILE A 1 -9.68 -6.71 -3.78
C ILE A 1 -8.99 -8.06 -3.90
N ARG A 2 -9.79 -9.13 -4.03
CA ARG A 2 -9.31 -10.46 -4.36
C ARG A 2 -9.65 -10.71 -5.82
N VAL A 3 -8.65 -11.06 -6.61
CA VAL A 3 -8.80 -11.37 -8.04
C VAL A 3 -8.70 -12.89 -8.20
N GLU A 4 -9.64 -13.45 -8.94
CA GLU A 4 -9.69 -14.87 -9.26
C GLU A 4 -9.68 -15.02 -10.79
N ALA A 5 -8.88 -15.95 -11.30
CA ALA A 5 -8.97 -16.41 -12.67
C ALA A 5 -9.93 -17.59 -12.75
N GLU A 6 -10.78 -17.61 -13.76
CA GLU A 6 -11.76 -18.67 -14.00
C GLU A 6 -11.51 -19.29 -15.37
N ASN A 7 -11.46 -20.62 -15.42
CA ASN A 7 -11.53 -21.35 -16.68
C ASN A 7 -13.00 -21.52 -17.07
N ILE A 8 -13.40 -20.89 -18.19
CA ILE A 8 -14.80 -20.84 -18.64
C ILE A 8 -15.39 -22.21 -19.05
N GLN A 9 -14.57 -23.18 -19.44
CA GLN A 9 -15.06 -24.48 -19.92
C GLN A 9 -15.42 -25.43 -18.79
N ASN A 10 -14.69 -25.38 -17.68
CA ASN A 10 -14.87 -26.29 -16.55
C ASN A 10 -15.20 -25.59 -15.22
N GLY A 11 -15.29 -24.26 -15.21
CA GLY A 11 -15.65 -23.44 -14.04
C GLY A 11 -14.59 -23.40 -12.94
N ILE A 12 -13.38 -23.92 -13.17
CA ILE A 12 -12.33 -23.95 -12.14
C ILE A 12 -11.83 -22.53 -11.87
N LYS A 13 -11.94 -22.10 -10.62
CA LYS A 13 -11.47 -20.79 -10.13
C LYS A 13 -10.18 -20.91 -9.35
N LYS A 14 -9.24 -20.00 -9.57
CA LYS A 14 -7.97 -19.91 -8.84
C LYS A 14 -7.73 -18.49 -8.38
N HIS A 15 -7.21 -18.35 -7.17
CA HIS A 15 -6.72 -17.06 -6.68
C HIS A 15 -5.47 -16.65 -7.45
N CYS A 16 -5.44 -15.40 -7.94
CA CYS A 16 -4.30 -14.90 -8.73
C CYS A 16 -3.67 -13.65 -8.13
N ASN A 17 -4.47 -12.76 -7.53
CA ASN A 17 -3.94 -11.54 -6.93
C ASN A 17 -4.78 -11.09 -5.72
N SER A 18 -4.12 -10.49 -4.74
CA SER A 18 -4.78 -9.75 -3.67
C SER A 18 -4.16 -8.36 -3.58
N SER A 19 -4.96 -7.33 -3.83
CA SER A 19 -4.55 -5.92 -3.75
C SER A 19 -5.38 -5.16 -2.73
N TYR A 20 -4.83 -4.08 -2.18
CA TYR A 20 -5.46 -3.29 -1.11
C TYR A 20 -5.47 -1.82 -1.52
N PHE A 21 -6.58 -1.12 -1.25
CA PHE A 21 -6.77 0.27 -1.62
C PHE A 21 -7.13 1.07 -0.38
N THR A 22 -6.64 2.30 -0.32
CA THR A 22 -7.05 3.31 0.66
C THR A 22 -8.01 4.25 -0.02
N MET A 23 -9.22 4.37 0.50
CA MET A 23 -10.24 5.29 -0.01
C MET A 23 -10.45 6.42 1.00
N VAL A 24 -10.78 7.62 0.50
CA VAL A 24 -11.06 8.81 1.31
C VAL A 24 -12.41 9.35 0.89
N ALA A 25 -13.35 9.48 1.83
CA ALA A 25 -14.63 10.09 1.55
C ALA A 25 -14.48 11.62 1.52
N VAL A 26 -15.04 12.24 0.48
CA VAL A 26 -15.06 13.68 0.26
C VAL A 26 -16.50 14.12 0.01
N ASN A 27 -16.86 15.33 0.44
CA ASN A 27 -18.14 15.94 0.11
C ASN A 27 -18.07 16.71 -1.23
N ASP A 28 -19.20 17.29 -1.64
CA ASP A 28 -19.32 18.07 -2.88
C ASP A 28 -18.38 19.29 -2.94
N ASN A 29 -17.94 19.78 -1.78
CA ASN A 29 -16.98 20.88 -1.66
C ASN A 29 -15.51 20.39 -1.66
N GLY A 30 -15.25 19.10 -1.90
CA GLY A 30 -13.91 18.49 -1.90
C GLY A 30 -13.29 18.31 -0.52
N LYS A 31 -14.02 18.58 0.57
CA LYS A 31 -13.53 18.42 1.94
C LYS A 31 -13.72 16.98 2.40
N THR A 32 -12.72 16.44 3.10
CA THR A 32 -12.80 15.11 3.70
C THR A 32 -13.90 15.04 4.76
N ILE A 33 -14.64 13.93 4.76
CA ILE A 33 -15.72 13.68 5.71
C ILE A 33 -15.51 12.38 6.47
N ALA A 34 -16.08 12.31 7.68
CA ALA A 34 -16.05 11.10 8.48
C ALA A 34 -16.91 10.01 7.82
N VAL A 35 -16.39 8.78 7.80
CA VAL A 35 -17.12 7.59 7.38
C VAL A 35 -17.58 6.80 8.60
N PRO A 36 -18.73 6.10 8.55
CA PRO A 36 -19.16 5.21 9.62
C PRO A 36 -18.09 4.16 9.95
N GLY A 37 -17.96 3.85 11.24
CA GLY A 37 -17.05 2.81 11.70
C GLY A 37 -17.44 1.42 11.18
N LEU A 38 -16.43 0.60 10.85
CA LEU A 38 -16.64 -0.77 10.39
C LEU A 38 -16.99 -1.68 11.58
N LYS A 39 -18.12 -2.39 11.50
CA LYS A 39 -18.48 -3.42 12.48
C LYS A 39 -17.70 -4.70 12.18
N ILE A 40 -16.93 -5.18 13.16
CA ILE A 40 -16.14 -6.41 13.05
C ILE A 40 -16.96 -7.56 13.63
N THR A 41 -17.42 -8.49 12.79
CA THR A 41 -18.34 -9.58 13.19
C THR A 41 -17.66 -10.95 13.24
N SER A 42 -16.47 -11.10 12.65
CA SER A 42 -15.74 -12.36 12.64
C SER A 42 -14.26 -12.21 13.02
N LYS A 43 -13.64 -13.31 13.45
CA LYS A 43 -12.18 -13.39 13.65
C LYS A 43 -11.40 -13.08 12.37
N MET A 44 -11.97 -13.37 11.20
CA MET A 44 -11.33 -13.09 9.92
C MET A 44 -11.30 -11.58 9.63
N ASP A 45 -12.39 -10.88 9.96
CA ASP A 45 -12.47 -9.42 9.82
C ASP A 45 -11.48 -8.74 10.76
N ALA A 46 -11.38 -9.21 12.01
CA ALA A 46 -10.38 -8.73 12.96
C ALA A 46 -8.96 -8.89 12.41
N LYS A 47 -8.62 -10.08 11.88
CA LYS A 47 -7.31 -10.33 11.25
C LYS A 47 -7.05 -9.39 10.06
N ARG A 48 -8.05 -9.17 9.21
CA ARG A 48 -7.93 -8.28 8.03
C ARG A 48 -7.75 -6.82 8.46
N PHE A 49 -8.49 -6.37 9.46
CA PHE A 49 -8.40 -5.00 9.97
C PHE A 49 -7.04 -4.74 10.63
N ILE A 50 -6.54 -5.67 11.45
CA ILE A 50 -5.20 -5.58 12.06
C ILE A 50 -4.11 -5.51 10.97
N LYS A 51 -4.21 -6.33 9.91
CA LYS A 51 -3.29 -6.25 8.77
C LYS A 51 -3.37 -4.91 8.04
N ALA A 52 -4.56 -4.29 7.96
CA ALA A 52 -4.72 -2.98 7.36
C ALA A 52 -4.05 -1.88 8.19
N ILE A 53 -4.15 -1.93 9.52
CA ILE A 53 -3.44 -1.02 10.44
C ILE A 53 -1.92 -1.09 10.18
N LYS A 54 -1.35 -2.30 10.20
CA LYS A 54 0.09 -2.48 9.98
C LYS A 54 0.57 -2.06 8.60
N ARG A 55 -0.25 -2.28 7.57
CA ARG A 55 0.04 -1.78 6.22
C ARG A 55 0.09 -0.26 6.21
N ARG A 56 -0.91 0.42 6.77
CA ARG A 56 -0.96 1.89 6.83
C ARG A 56 0.23 2.48 7.57
N GLU A 57 0.60 1.91 8.72
CA GLU A 57 1.80 2.33 9.48
C GLU A 57 3.07 2.23 8.61
N SER A 58 3.22 1.12 7.88
CA SER A 58 4.37 0.90 7.01
C SER A 58 4.41 1.85 5.81
N GLU A 59 3.27 2.13 5.17
CA GLU A 59 3.19 3.07 4.05
C GLU A 59 3.56 4.49 4.51
N ILE A 60 2.99 4.97 5.63
CA ILE A 60 3.33 6.30 6.18
C ILE A 60 4.82 6.42 6.50
N LYS A 61 5.42 5.38 7.10
CA LYS A 61 6.85 5.37 7.39
C LYS A 61 7.68 5.42 6.10
N LYS A 62 7.31 4.61 5.10
CA LYS A 62 7.96 4.61 3.78
C LYS A 62 7.86 5.96 3.10
N ASP A 63 6.67 6.55 3.04
CA ASP A 63 6.43 7.84 2.41
C ASP A 63 7.29 8.94 3.03
N LYS A 64 7.43 8.94 4.37
CA LYS A 64 8.30 9.88 5.07
C LYS A 64 9.77 9.71 4.67
N VAL A 65 10.30 8.49 4.79
CA VAL A 65 11.70 8.19 4.47
C VAL A 65 12.00 8.50 3.01
N LEU A 66 11.13 8.08 2.11
CA LEU A 66 11.29 8.29 0.68
C LEU A 66 11.17 9.78 0.31
N GLY A 67 10.28 10.51 0.98
CA GLY A 67 10.15 11.95 0.83
C GLY A 67 11.39 12.72 1.32
N GLU A 68 12.10 12.23 2.34
CA GLU A 68 13.39 12.79 2.76
C GLU A 68 14.46 12.52 1.68
N ILE A 69 14.54 11.29 1.18
CA ILE A 69 15.49 10.91 0.11
C ILE A 69 15.27 11.73 -1.17
N TYR A 70 14.03 11.93 -1.60
CA TYR A 70 13.74 12.70 -2.82
C TYR A 70 14.05 14.19 -2.69
N LYS A 71 14.08 14.75 -1.47
CA LYS A 71 14.42 16.16 -1.26
C LYS A 71 15.91 16.41 -1.37
N ASN A 72 16.74 15.46 -0.94
CA ASN A 72 18.18 15.61 -0.96
C ASN A 72 18.89 14.27 -1.20
N VAL A 73 18.92 13.84 -2.46
CA VAL A 73 19.52 12.54 -2.82
C VAL A 73 21.03 12.50 -2.54
N ASP A 74 21.70 13.65 -2.63
CA ASP A 74 23.16 13.76 -2.50
C ASP A 74 23.63 13.33 -1.09
N GLU A 75 22.86 13.67 -0.05
CA GLU A 75 23.11 13.26 1.34
C GLU A 75 22.93 11.74 1.58
N HIS A 76 22.32 11.03 0.62
CA HIS A 76 22.03 9.60 0.74
C HIS A 76 22.86 8.72 -0.21
N LEU A 77 23.76 9.31 -1.02
CA LEU A 77 24.57 8.56 -1.99
C LEU A 77 25.53 7.56 -1.34
N GLU A 78 25.91 7.77 -0.08
CA GLU A 78 26.74 6.83 0.68
C GLU A 78 26.11 5.44 0.77
N LEU A 79 24.77 5.36 0.77
CA LEU A 79 24.04 4.09 0.77
C LEU A 79 24.35 3.23 -0.46
N LEU A 80 24.84 3.82 -1.54
CA LEU A 80 25.16 3.11 -2.78
C LEU A 80 26.51 2.39 -2.72
N GLN A 81 27.38 2.70 -1.76
CA GLN A 81 28.72 2.08 -1.63
C GLN A 81 28.64 0.57 -1.38
N ASP A 82 27.57 0.10 -0.72
CA ASP A 82 27.32 -1.31 -0.45
C ASP A 82 26.78 -2.07 -1.69
N TYR A 83 26.56 -1.39 -2.81
CA TYR A 83 25.95 -1.94 -4.01
C TYR A 83 26.86 -1.80 -5.23
N ARG A 84 26.72 -2.74 -6.18
CA ARG A 84 27.48 -2.72 -7.45
C ARG A 84 26.83 -1.75 -8.44
N VAL A 85 27.03 -0.45 -8.21
CA VAL A 85 26.50 0.63 -9.06
C VAL A 85 27.61 1.64 -9.36
N GLU A 86 27.55 2.25 -10.55
CA GLU A 86 28.44 3.33 -10.97
C GLU A 86 27.63 4.64 -11.01
N ILE A 87 28.15 5.70 -10.38
CA ILE A 87 27.50 7.00 -10.31
C ILE A 87 28.08 7.90 -11.40
N SER A 88 27.24 8.28 -12.38
CA SER A 88 27.56 9.26 -13.42
C SER A 88 26.41 10.24 -13.60
N PHE A 89 26.34 11.25 -12.74
CA PHE A 89 25.42 12.38 -12.92
C PHE A 89 25.90 13.27 -14.07
N LYS A 90 24.96 13.88 -14.80
CA LYS A 90 25.25 14.86 -15.86
C LYS A 90 25.27 16.28 -15.30
#